data_AF-A0A951F8W4-F1
#
_entry.id   AF-A0A951F8W4-F1
#
_cell.length_a   1.000
_cell.length_b   1.000
_cell.length_c   1.000
_cell.angle_alpha   90.00
_cell.angle_beta   90.00
_cell.angle_gamma   90.00
#
_symmetry.space_group_name_H-M   'P 1'
#
loop_
_entity.id
_entity.type
_entity.pdbx_description
1 polymer ?
#
loop_
_entity_poly.entity_id
_entity_poly.type
_entity_poly.pdbx_seq_one_letter_code
_entity_poly.pdbx_strand_id
1 'polypeptide(L)'
;MFTNRRFARLALVLALFLTTIAWSGAASARARWQGDAVYTATNAASGNAVLVFERDKDGMLTAAGSYPTGGLGSGDGLGSQGAVILSENGRALFVVNAGSDTISSFAIDRDGLRLVDTIASGGDRPISLTLYHRVLYVLNGGSSTIAGFAVDHAGRLTMIADSIRPLSTSMANPAQISFDPDGNVLVVTEKATNMITTFKVNGDGEPSAPMAQPSAGMTPFGFAFRHDGTLLVSEAFGGAT
;
A
#
# COMPACT_ATOMS: atom_id res chain seq x y z
N MET A 1 -45.19 -18.00 71.45
CA MET A 1 -45.43 -17.02 70.37
C MET A 1 -44.11 -16.28 70.18
N PHE A 2 -43.41 -16.56 69.07
CA PHE A 2 -41.97 -16.29 68.88
C PHE A 2 -41.70 -14.84 68.45
N THR A 3 -40.73 -14.17 69.07
CA THR A 3 -40.00 -13.05 68.46
C THR A 3 -38.51 -13.10 68.81
N ASN A 4 -37.78 -13.64 67.83
CA ASN A 4 -36.49 -13.28 67.27
C ASN A 4 -35.31 -12.79 68.13
N ARG A 5 -34.23 -13.55 67.96
CA ARG A 5 -32.88 -13.35 68.48
C ARG A 5 -31.92 -13.12 67.31
N ARG A 6 -30.98 -12.18 67.53
CA ARG A 6 -29.58 -12.14 67.08
C ARG A 6 -29.23 -11.43 65.75
N PHE A 7 -28.42 -10.38 65.95
CA PHE A 7 -27.45 -9.80 65.05
C PHE A 7 -26.44 -10.82 64.51
N ALA A 8 -26.10 -10.74 63.22
CA ALA A 8 -24.78 -11.10 62.69
C ALA A 8 -24.50 -10.36 61.37
N ARG A 9 -23.27 -9.85 61.28
CA ARG A 9 -22.68 -9.08 60.16
C ARG A 9 -22.54 -9.95 58.91
N LEU A 10 -22.78 -9.39 57.72
CA LEU A 10 -22.34 -9.98 56.46
C LEU A 10 -21.45 -9.00 55.70
N ALA A 11 -20.20 -9.41 55.49
CA ALA A 11 -19.25 -8.78 54.59
C ALA A 11 -19.58 -9.18 53.15
N LEU A 12 -19.56 -8.22 52.23
CA LEU A 12 -19.76 -8.43 50.80
C LEU A 12 -18.39 -8.76 50.16
N VAL A 13 -18.24 -9.98 49.65
CA VAL A 13 -17.08 -10.40 48.85
C VAL A 13 -17.34 -10.06 47.39
N LEU A 14 -16.49 -9.22 46.80
CA LEU A 14 -16.50 -8.86 45.39
C LEU A 14 -15.73 -9.95 44.60
N ALA A 15 -16.40 -10.69 43.71
CA ALA A 15 -15.75 -11.66 42.84
C ALA A 15 -15.40 -10.99 41.49
N LEU A 16 -14.10 -10.84 41.22
CA LEU A 16 -13.57 -10.39 39.93
C LEU A 16 -13.40 -11.63 39.02
N PHE A 17 -14.11 -11.69 37.89
CA PHE A 17 -13.86 -12.69 36.85
C PHE A 17 -12.78 -12.18 35.89
N LEU A 18 -11.54 -12.64 36.04
CA LEU A 18 -10.56 -12.60 34.95
C LEU A 18 -10.74 -13.86 34.11
N THR A 19 -11.17 -13.70 32.86
CA THR A 19 -11.06 -14.77 31.86
C THR A 19 -9.71 -14.61 31.15
N THR A 20 -8.81 -15.56 31.38
CA THR A 20 -7.57 -15.70 30.62
C THR A 20 -7.89 -16.47 29.34
N ILE A 21 -7.81 -15.83 28.18
CA ILE A 21 -7.83 -16.54 26.91
C ILE A 21 -6.45 -17.16 26.74
N ALA A 22 -6.35 -18.46 27.00
CA ALA A 22 -5.16 -19.24 26.70
C ALA A 22 -5.07 -19.45 25.19
N TRP A 23 -4.05 -18.89 24.54
CA TRP A 23 -3.67 -19.26 23.19
C TRP A 23 -2.93 -20.60 23.23
N SER A 24 -3.64 -21.69 22.99
CA SER A 24 -3.02 -22.98 22.71
C SER A 24 -2.52 -22.97 21.26
N GLY A 25 -1.19 -22.93 21.12
CA GLY A 25 -0.53 -23.12 19.83
C GLY A 25 -0.82 -24.52 19.28
N ALA A 26 -1.58 -24.58 18.19
CA ALA A 26 -1.50 -25.65 17.23
C ALA A 26 -0.79 -25.08 16.01
N ALA A 27 0.36 -25.65 15.64
CA ALA A 27 0.94 -25.42 14.32
C ALA A 27 -0.06 -25.97 13.30
N SER A 28 -0.91 -25.11 12.76
CA SER A 28 -1.72 -25.43 11.60
C SER A 28 -0.76 -25.76 10.47
N ALA A 29 -0.86 -26.98 9.94
CA ALA A 29 -0.31 -27.30 8.64
C ALA A 29 -0.79 -26.19 7.70
N ARG A 30 0.14 -25.39 7.14
CA ARG A 30 -0.20 -24.25 6.29
C ARG A 30 -1.11 -24.79 5.19
N ALA A 31 -2.39 -24.42 5.25
CA ALA A 31 -3.31 -24.72 4.19
C ALA A 31 -2.71 -24.13 2.92
N ARG A 32 -2.59 -24.95 1.87
CA ARG A 32 -2.20 -24.44 0.56
C ARG A 32 -3.26 -23.42 0.15
N TRP A 33 -2.85 -22.23 -0.27
CA TRP A 33 -3.75 -21.21 -0.79
C TRP A 33 -4.60 -21.82 -1.91
N GLN A 34 -5.91 -21.99 -1.67
CA GLN A 34 -6.84 -22.64 -2.61
C GLN A 34 -7.79 -21.66 -3.31
N GLY A 35 -7.68 -20.34 -3.03
CA GLY A 35 -8.52 -19.30 -3.61
C GLY A 35 -7.73 -18.04 -3.98
N ASP A 36 -8.44 -17.04 -4.52
CA ASP A 36 -7.87 -15.72 -4.80
C ASP A 36 -7.47 -15.03 -3.48
N ALA A 37 -6.42 -14.21 -3.52
CA ALA A 37 -5.92 -13.51 -2.34
C ALA A 37 -6.13 -12.00 -2.43
N VAL A 38 -6.36 -11.36 -1.28
CA VAL A 38 -6.33 -9.91 -1.11
C VAL A 38 -5.11 -9.53 -0.29
N TYR A 39 -4.36 -8.53 -0.77
CA TYR A 39 -3.19 -8.00 -0.11
C TYR A 39 -3.44 -6.58 0.36
N THR A 40 -2.98 -6.26 1.56
CA THR A 40 -2.99 -4.90 2.11
C THR A 40 -1.73 -4.66 2.94
N ALA A 41 -1.37 -3.41 3.20
CA ALA A 41 -0.25 -3.05 4.07
C ALA A 41 -0.77 -2.53 5.41
N THR A 42 -0.08 -2.85 6.50
CA THR A 42 -0.40 -2.31 7.82
C THR A 42 -0.10 -0.82 7.94
N ASN A 43 0.88 -0.33 7.16
CA ASN A 43 1.46 1.00 7.27
C ASN A 43 1.88 1.36 8.71
N ALA A 44 2.23 0.38 9.53
CA ALA A 44 2.55 0.62 10.94
C ALA A 44 3.94 1.26 11.11
N ALA A 45 4.02 2.30 11.94
CA ALA A 45 5.26 3.01 12.25
C ALA A 45 6.30 2.15 12.99
N SER A 46 5.86 1.12 13.74
CA SER A 46 6.74 0.18 14.44
C SER A 46 7.25 -0.97 13.57
N GLY A 47 6.79 -1.07 12.31
CA GLY A 47 7.15 -2.12 11.37
C GLY A 47 6.03 -2.39 10.37
N ASN A 48 6.25 -2.04 9.11
CA ASN A 48 5.26 -2.26 8.07
C ASN A 48 5.23 -3.73 7.65
N ALA A 49 4.04 -4.27 7.42
CA ALA A 49 3.83 -5.63 6.98
C ALA A 49 2.76 -5.71 5.89
N VAL A 50 2.90 -6.67 4.98
CA VAL A 50 1.83 -7.06 4.07
C VAL A 50 0.96 -8.08 4.77
N LEU A 51 -0.33 -7.76 4.92
CA LEU A 51 -1.36 -8.67 5.36
C LEU A 51 -1.96 -9.38 4.14
N VAL A 52 -2.21 -10.67 4.29
CA VAL A 52 -2.83 -11.49 3.25
C VAL A 52 -4.14 -12.05 3.78
N PHE A 53 -5.17 -11.94 2.97
CA PHE A 53 -6.49 -12.52 3.20
C PHE A 53 -6.82 -13.49 2.08
N GLU A 54 -7.28 -14.69 2.42
CA GLU A 54 -7.95 -15.56 1.47
C GLU A 54 -9.33 -14.99 1.16
N ARG A 55 -9.68 -14.92 -0.13
CA ARG A 55 -10.99 -14.52 -0.61
C ARG A 55 -11.71 -15.73 -1.18
N ASP A 56 -12.84 -16.07 -0.60
CA ASP A 56 -13.67 -17.14 -1.15
C ASP A 56 -14.53 -16.67 -2.34
N LYS A 57 -15.24 -17.61 -2.96
CA LYS A 57 -16.12 -17.36 -4.12
C LYS A 57 -17.26 -16.36 -3.85
N ASP A 58 -17.64 -16.17 -2.58
CA ASP A 58 -18.71 -15.26 -2.15
C ASP A 58 -18.13 -13.89 -1.72
N GLY A 59 -16.80 -13.75 -1.75
CA GLY A 59 -16.07 -12.53 -1.43
C GLY A 59 -15.71 -12.37 0.05
N MET A 60 -15.93 -13.38 0.89
CA MET A 60 -15.55 -13.34 2.29
C MET A 60 -14.03 -13.36 2.43
N LEU A 61 -13.50 -12.50 3.29
CA LEU A 61 -12.07 -12.37 3.55
C LEU A 61 -11.69 -13.05 4.86
N THR A 62 -10.77 -14.00 4.79
CA THR A 62 -10.21 -14.69 5.96
C THR A 62 -8.74 -14.35 6.10
N ALA A 63 -8.34 -13.82 7.26
CA ALA A 63 -6.93 -13.50 7.51
C ALA A 63 -6.06 -14.77 7.44
N ALA A 64 -4.99 -14.70 6.65
CA ALA A 64 -4.19 -15.87 6.31
C ALA A 64 -2.67 -15.68 6.48
N GLY A 65 -2.18 -14.43 6.53
CA GLY A 65 -0.78 -14.18 6.86
C GLY A 65 -0.43 -12.71 7.09
N SER A 66 0.73 -12.51 7.72
CA SER A 66 1.36 -11.19 7.89
C SER A 66 2.85 -11.34 7.63
N TYR A 67 3.37 -10.53 6.72
CA TYR A 67 4.73 -10.65 6.20
C TYR A 67 5.46 -9.32 6.36
N PRO A 68 6.54 -9.24 7.16
CA PRO A 68 7.26 -7.98 7.37
C PRO A 68 7.91 -7.53 6.06
N THR A 69 7.79 -6.23 5.78
CA THR A 69 8.44 -5.57 4.63
C THR A 69 9.93 -5.33 4.86
N GLY A 70 10.38 -5.35 6.12
CA GLY A 70 11.72 -4.89 6.49
C GLY A 70 11.86 -3.36 6.52
N GLY A 71 10.79 -2.61 6.23
CA GLY A 71 10.72 -1.16 6.37
C GLY A 71 9.68 -0.71 7.39
N LEU A 72 9.54 0.61 7.53
CA LEU A 72 8.58 1.26 8.44
C LEU A 72 7.48 1.96 7.64
N GLY A 73 6.24 1.86 8.14
CA GLY A 73 5.13 2.64 7.63
C GLY A 73 5.12 4.03 8.27
N SER A 74 4.27 4.92 7.79
CA SER A 74 4.14 6.24 8.42
C SER A 74 3.35 6.20 9.73
N GLY A 75 2.51 5.18 9.95
CA GLY A 75 1.56 5.13 11.06
C GLY A 75 0.27 5.93 10.84
N ASP A 76 0.23 6.79 9.83
CA ASP A 76 -0.89 7.67 9.48
C ASP A 76 -1.51 7.29 8.12
N GLY A 77 -2.62 7.93 7.75
CA GLY A 77 -3.19 7.77 6.41
C GLY A 77 -2.24 8.29 5.33
N LEU A 78 -1.97 7.48 4.29
CA LEU A 78 -1.14 7.93 3.16
C LEU A 78 -1.86 8.93 2.24
N GLY A 79 -3.20 8.94 2.28
CA GLY A 79 -4.00 9.82 1.42
C GLY A 79 -3.73 9.58 -0.07
N SER A 80 -3.53 8.31 -0.44
CA SER A 80 -3.08 7.86 -1.76
C SER A 80 -3.81 6.60 -2.23
N GLN A 81 -3.58 6.20 -3.49
CA GLN A 81 -3.93 4.89 -4.03
C GLN A 81 -2.69 4.14 -4.49
N GLY A 82 -2.72 2.80 -4.55
CA GLY A 82 -1.61 2.01 -5.08
C GLY A 82 -0.41 1.83 -4.13
N ALA A 83 -0.62 1.88 -2.81
CA ALA A 83 0.44 1.64 -1.83
C ALA A 83 0.96 0.18 -1.82
N VAL A 84 0.15 -0.75 -2.33
CA VAL A 84 0.50 -2.15 -2.60
C VAL A 84 0.02 -2.51 -4.01
N ILE A 85 0.87 -3.12 -4.83
CA ILE A 85 0.53 -3.58 -6.18
C ILE A 85 1.05 -4.99 -6.44
N LEU A 86 0.45 -5.68 -7.42
CA LEU A 86 0.90 -6.97 -7.94
C LEU A 86 1.56 -6.79 -9.30
N SER A 87 2.45 -7.72 -9.65
CA SER A 87 2.87 -7.88 -11.04
C SER A 87 1.74 -8.45 -11.89
N GLU A 88 1.76 -8.16 -13.21
CA GLU A 88 0.74 -8.64 -14.17
C GLU A 88 0.52 -10.16 -14.12
N ASN A 89 1.59 -10.93 -13.87
CA ASN A 89 1.53 -12.39 -13.78
C ASN A 89 1.19 -12.92 -12.37
N GLY A 90 0.93 -12.04 -11.39
CA GLY A 90 0.58 -12.40 -10.02
C GLY A 90 1.68 -13.13 -9.24
N ARG A 91 2.95 -13.01 -9.65
CA ARG A 91 4.09 -13.69 -9.01
C ARG A 91 4.94 -12.81 -8.12
N ALA A 92 4.79 -11.49 -8.21
CA ALA A 92 5.47 -10.54 -7.36
C ALA A 92 4.47 -9.52 -6.78
N LEU A 93 4.80 -9.01 -5.60
CA LEU A 93 4.09 -7.95 -4.92
C LEU A 93 5.07 -6.84 -4.53
N PHE A 94 4.64 -5.60 -4.66
CA PHE A 94 5.43 -4.43 -4.28
C PHE A 94 4.64 -3.57 -3.31
N VAL A 95 5.33 -3.01 -2.31
CA VAL A 95 4.72 -2.21 -1.24
C VAL A 95 5.61 -1.05 -0.86
N VAL A 96 5.00 0.10 -0.56
CA VAL A 96 5.70 1.27 -0.03
C VAL A 96 5.91 1.18 1.48
N ASN A 97 7.05 1.69 1.95
CA ASN A 97 7.36 1.85 3.37
C ASN A 97 7.56 3.34 3.68
N ALA A 98 6.43 4.05 3.74
CA ALA A 98 6.37 5.51 3.80
C ALA A 98 7.15 6.15 4.96
N GLY A 99 7.35 5.45 6.08
CA GLY A 99 8.07 5.97 7.25
C GLY A 99 9.58 5.70 7.24
N SER A 100 10.07 4.96 6.25
CA SER A 100 11.50 4.64 6.12
C SER A 100 12.06 4.98 4.74
N ASP A 101 11.28 5.65 3.90
CA ASP A 101 11.67 6.08 2.55
C ASP A 101 12.12 4.93 1.63
N THR A 102 11.60 3.72 1.88
CA THR A 102 11.92 2.51 1.10
C THR A 102 10.69 1.92 0.41
N ILE A 103 10.95 1.04 -0.55
CA ILE A 103 9.96 0.12 -1.13
C ILE A 103 10.45 -1.31 -0.94
N SER A 104 9.53 -2.25 -0.85
CA SER A 104 9.84 -3.69 -0.72
C SER A 104 9.19 -4.49 -1.83
N SER A 105 9.88 -5.54 -2.27
CA SER A 105 9.36 -6.53 -3.21
C SER A 105 9.27 -7.91 -2.56
N PHE A 106 8.23 -8.64 -2.91
CA PHE A 106 7.98 -10.00 -2.46
C PHE A 106 7.80 -10.91 -3.67
N ALA A 107 8.33 -12.14 -3.57
CA ALA A 107 7.89 -13.24 -4.41
C ALA A 107 6.63 -13.86 -3.80
N ILE A 108 5.68 -14.21 -4.65
CA ILE A 108 4.45 -14.92 -4.28
C ILE A 108 4.69 -16.40 -4.56
N ASP A 109 4.98 -17.14 -3.50
CA ASP A 109 5.23 -18.57 -3.52
C ASP A 109 3.95 -19.34 -3.12
N ARG A 110 3.95 -20.66 -3.31
CA ARG A 110 2.82 -21.54 -2.93
C ARG A 110 2.50 -21.53 -1.44
N ASP A 111 3.44 -21.11 -0.60
CA ASP A 111 3.31 -21.11 0.86
C ASP A 111 3.12 -19.69 1.43
N GLY A 112 2.99 -18.68 0.56
CA GLY A 112 2.78 -17.28 0.92
C GLY A 112 3.82 -16.33 0.32
N LEU A 113 4.06 -15.20 0.99
CA LEU A 113 5.01 -14.20 0.53
C LEU A 113 6.42 -14.44 1.08
N ARG A 114 7.41 -14.21 0.23
CA ARG A 114 8.82 -14.19 0.61
C ARG A 114 9.43 -12.86 0.23
N LEU A 115 9.95 -12.12 1.21
CA LEU A 115 10.65 -10.86 0.97
C LEU A 115 11.86 -11.12 0.06
N VAL A 116 11.96 -10.35 -1.02
CA VAL A 116 13.05 -10.43 -2.01
C VAL A 116 14.02 -9.28 -1.82
N ASP A 117 13.49 -8.07 -1.71
CA ASP A 117 14.29 -6.85 -1.65
C ASP A 117 13.61 -5.76 -0.83
N THR A 118 14.42 -4.88 -0.25
CA THR A 118 14.01 -3.62 0.37
C THR A 118 15.05 -2.56 0.02
N ILE A 119 14.65 -1.56 -0.76
CA ILE A 119 15.55 -0.56 -1.34
C ILE A 119 15.01 0.85 -1.10
N ALA A 120 15.91 1.84 -1.05
CA ALA A 120 15.53 3.24 -1.01
C ALA A 120 14.65 3.60 -2.22
N SER A 121 13.60 4.37 -1.97
CA SER A 121 12.60 4.76 -2.97
C SER A 121 13.07 5.85 -3.94
N GLY A 122 14.24 6.44 -3.71
CA GLY A 122 14.74 7.57 -4.51
C GLY A 122 14.08 8.92 -4.18
N GLY A 123 13.36 9.00 -3.05
CA GLY A 123 12.78 10.21 -2.50
C GLY A 123 12.23 9.96 -1.11
N ASP A 124 11.35 10.85 -0.66
CA ASP A 124 10.81 10.81 0.71
C ASP A 124 9.33 10.42 0.70
N ARG A 125 8.94 9.61 1.69
CA ARG A 125 7.57 9.16 1.95
C ARG A 125 6.91 8.61 0.67
N PRO A 126 7.34 7.42 0.19
CA PRO A 126 6.68 6.75 -0.93
C PRO A 126 5.23 6.41 -0.57
N ILE A 127 4.29 6.70 -1.47
CA ILE A 127 2.84 6.58 -1.22
C ILE A 127 2.07 5.77 -2.27
N SER A 128 2.63 5.58 -3.46
CA SER A 128 1.96 4.94 -4.58
C SER A 128 2.98 4.27 -5.50
N LEU A 129 2.60 3.16 -6.11
CA LEU A 129 3.41 2.35 -7.01
C LEU A 129 2.63 2.04 -8.29
N THR A 130 3.34 1.89 -9.39
CA THR A 130 2.82 1.32 -10.63
C THR A 130 3.89 0.47 -11.30
N LEU A 131 3.47 -0.52 -12.09
CA LEU A 131 4.34 -1.43 -12.81
C LEU A 131 3.79 -1.61 -14.22
N TYR A 132 4.66 -1.50 -15.21
CA TYR A 132 4.40 -1.97 -16.56
C TYR A 132 5.53 -2.91 -16.96
N HIS A 133 5.18 -4.17 -17.22
CA HIS A 133 6.14 -5.26 -17.42
C HIS A 133 7.18 -5.38 -16.29
N ARG A 134 8.39 -4.85 -16.50
CA ARG A 134 9.54 -4.92 -15.57
C ARG A 134 10.04 -3.55 -15.16
N VAL A 135 9.29 -2.50 -15.45
CA VAL A 135 9.59 -1.13 -15.05
C VAL A 135 8.59 -0.72 -13.99
N LEU A 136 9.07 -0.54 -12.77
CA LEU A 136 8.30 -0.10 -11.62
C LEU A 136 8.57 1.39 -11.37
N TYR A 137 7.53 2.14 -11.11
CA TYR A 137 7.63 3.51 -10.64
C TYR A 137 7.02 3.67 -9.26
N VAL A 138 7.69 4.47 -8.44
CA VAL A 138 7.19 4.92 -7.14
C VAL A 138 6.93 6.42 -7.18
N LEU A 139 5.85 6.83 -6.52
CA LEU A 139 5.54 8.22 -6.22
C LEU A 139 5.94 8.54 -4.79
N ASN A 140 6.89 9.45 -4.64
CA ASN A 140 7.41 9.94 -3.38
C ASN A 140 6.67 11.22 -2.98
N GLY A 141 5.68 11.07 -2.11
CA GLY A 141 4.76 12.16 -1.74
C GLY A 141 5.38 13.19 -0.80
N GLY A 142 6.44 12.83 -0.07
CA GLY A 142 7.21 13.74 0.78
C GLY A 142 8.05 14.71 -0.04
N SER A 143 8.77 14.18 -1.03
CA SER A 143 9.64 14.96 -1.91
C SER A 143 8.95 15.52 -3.15
N SER A 144 7.70 15.13 -3.43
CA SER A 144 6.98 15.44 -4.68
C SER A 144 7.79 15.04 -5.92
N THR A 145 8.27 13.81 -5.93
CA THR A 145 9.04 13.23 -7.04
C THR A 145 8.50 11.86 -7.45
N ILE A 146 8.85 11.41 -8.65
CA ILE A 146 8.75 10.01 -9.07
C ILE A 146 10.16 9.41 -9.16
N ALA A 147 10.28 8.09 -9.03
CA ALA A 147 11.53 7.36 -9.28
C ALA A 147 11.24 6.00 -9.95
N GLY A 148 12.09 5.61 -10.90
CA GLY A 148 11.93 4.38 -11.69
C GLY A 148 12.91 3.28 -11.30
N PHE A 149 12.46 2.03 -11.40
CA PHE A 149 13.22 0.83 -11.06
C PHE A 149 13.02 -0.25 -12.11
N ALA A 150 14.11 -0.89 -12.53
CA ALA A 150 14.07 -2.15 -13.26
C ALA A 150 13.84 -3.30 -12.27
N VAL A 151 13.01 -4.26 -12.66
CA VAL A 151 12.64 -5.44 -11.87
C VAL A 151 13.18 -6.71 -12.54
N ASP A 152 14.09 -7.41 -11.86
CA ASP A 152 14.64 -8.66 -12.37
C ASP A 152 13.67 -9.86 -12.23
N HIS A 153 14.07 -11.04 -12.69
CA HIS A 153 13.21 -12.24 -12.64
C HIS A 153 12.94 -12.75 -11.22
N ALA A 154 13.81 -12.43 -10.26
CA ALA A 154 13.63 -12.78 -8.86
C ALA A 154 12.77 -11.76 -8.12
N GLY A 155 12.56 -10.57 -8.69
CA GLY A 155 11.85 -9.44 -8.09
C GLY A 155 12.78 -8.42 -7.43
N ARG A 156 14.09 -8.50 -7.65
CA ARG A 156 15.05 -7.52 -7.13
C ARG A 156 14.96 -6.22 -7.91
N LEU A 157 15.16 -5.12 -7.21
CA LEU A 157 14.96 -3.77 -7.74
C LEU A 157 16.31 -3.13 -8.03
N THR A 158 16.40 -2.41 -9.14
CA THR A 158 17.56 -1.58 -9.47
C THR A 158 17.06 -0.26 -10.00
N MET A 159 17.46 0.84 -9.36
CA MET A 159 17.06 2.18 -9.79
C MET A 159 17.54 2.43 -11.22
N ILE A 160 16.64 2.95 -12.06
CA ILE A 160 16.96 3.36 -13.42
C ILE A 160 17.67 4.70 -13.34
N ALA A 161 18.82 4.83 -14.02
CA ALA A 161 19.57 6.08 -14.05
C ALA A 161 18.70 7.23 -14.59
N ASP A 162 18.85 8.43 -14.03
CA ASP A 162 18.13 9.64 -14.44
C ASP A 162 16.59 9.55 -14.40
N SER A 163 16.04 8.54 -13.72
CA SER A 163 14.60 8.31 -13.62
C SER A 163 13.89 9.13 -12.54
N ILE A 164 14.64 9.82 -11.67
CA ILE A 164 14.06 10.68 -10.66
C ILE A 164 13.64 12.00 -11.32
N ARG A 165 12.33 12.30 -11.29
CA ARG A 165 11.79 13.57 -11.81
C ARG A 165 10.92 14.28 -10.78
N PRO A 166 10.95 15.62 -10.75
CA PRO A 166 10.03 16.39 -9.93
C PRO A 166 8.62 16.36 -10.53
N LEU A 167 7.63 16.60 -9.67
CA LEU A 167 6.27 16.97 -10.07
C LEU A 167 6.20 18.46 -10.43
N SER A 168 4.99 19.02 -10.56
CA SER A 168 4.83 20.44 -10.92
C SER A 168 5.42 21.42 -9.90
N THR A 169 5.54 21.00 -8.63
CA THR A 169 6.12 21.74 -7.50
C THR A 169 6.62 20.77 -6.43
N SER A 170 7.51 21.23 -5.55
CA SER A 170 7.99 20.47 -4.38
C SER A 170 6.91 20.18 -3.33
N MET A 171 5.75 20.86 -3.39
CA MET A 171 4.64 20.70 -2.46
C MET A 171 3.35 20.28 -3.18
N ALA A 172 3.45 19.37 -4.15
CA ALA A 172 2.33 18.94 -5.00
C ALA A 172 1.23 18.17 -4.25
N ASN A 173 1.56 17.57 -3.10
CA ASN A 173 0.68 16.67 -2.33
C ASN A 173 -0.02 15.63 -3.25
N PRO A 174 0.75 14.77 -3.93
CA PRO A 174 0.19 13.88 -4.94
C PRO A 174 -0.59 12.72 -4.30
N ALA A 175 -1.41 12.03 -5.09
CA ALA A 175 -2.29 10.96 -4.58
C ALA A 175 -2.09 9.60 -5.27
N GLN A 176 -1.83 9.58 -6.57
CA GLN A 176 -1.67 8.32 -7.30
C GLN A 176 -0.70 8.50 -8.46
N ILE A 177 0.06 7.44 -8.76
CA ILE A 177 0.76 7.28 -10.03
C ILE A 177 0.26 6.03 -10.75
N SER A 178 0.16 6.06 -12.08
CA SER A 178 -0.05 4.87 -12.90
C SER A 178 0.53 5.05 -14.29
N PHE A 179 1.02 3.95 -14.87
CA PHE A 179 1.16 3.85 -16.31
C PHE A 179 -0.21 3.92 -17.01
N ASP A 180 -0.21 4.44 -18.23
CA ASP A 180 -1.27 4.21 -19.20
C ASP A 180 -1.27 2.74 -19.68
N PRO A 181 -2.35 2.26 -20.32
CA PRO A 181 -2.47 0.86 -20.71
C PRO A 181 -1.34 0.34 -21.62
N ASP A 182 -0.71 1.23 -22.40
CA ASP A 182 0.38 0.89 -23.31
C ASP A 182 1.77 1.07 -22.69
N GLY A 183 1.86 1.57 -21.44
CA GLY A 183 3.11 1.75 -20.69
C GLY A 183 4.01 2.88 -21.19
N ASN A 184 3.50 3.76 -22.04
CA ASN A 184 4.26 4.84 -22.67
C ASN A 184 4.18 6.15 -21.87
N VAL A 185 3.23 6.27 -20.95
CA VAL A 185 2.97 7.49 -20.18
C VAL A 185 2.73 7.14 -18.72
N LEU A 186 3.41 7.84 -17.82
CA LEU A 186 3.04 7.89 -16.41
C LEU A 186 2.10 9.07 -16.19
N VAL A 187 1.07 8.87 -15.38
CA VAL A 187 0.12 9.90 -14.95
C VAL A 187 0.15 10.01 -13.43
N VAL A 188 0.19 11.25 -12.92
CA VAL A 188 0.15 11.57 -11.50
C VAL A 188 -0.95 12.59 -11.22
N THR A 189 -1.74 12.36 -10.18
CA THR A 189 -2.69 13.34 -9.66
C THR A 189 -2.07 14.16 -8.54
N GLU A 190 -2.20 15.48 -8.63
CA GLU A 190 -1.66 16.44 -7.65
C GLU A 190 -2.78 17.19 -6.93
N LYS A 191 -3.02 16.88 -5.65
CA LYS A 191 -4.15 17.42 -4.90
C LYS A 191 -3.99 18.91 -4.61
N ALA A 192 -2.79 19.37 -4.27
CA ALA A 192 -2.57 20.75 -3.84
C ALA A 192 -2.59 21.75 -5.01
N THR A 193 -2.19 21.31 -6.21
CA THR A 193 -2.10 22.17 -7.40
C THR A 193 -3.31 22.05 -8.32
N ASN A 194 -4.19 21.08 -8.09
CA ASN A 194 -5.29 20.72 -9.00
C ASN A 194 -4.79 20.34 -10.40
N MET A 195 -3.62 19.69 -10.46
CA MET A 195 -2.98 19.29 -11.71
C MET A 195 -3.03 17.78 -11.90
N ILE A 196 -2.97 17.38 -13.17
CA ILE A 196 -2.56 16.07 -13.62
C ILE A 196 -1.21 16.24 -14.30
N THR A 197 -0.19 15.59 -13.77
CA THR A 197 1.18 15.63 -14.32
C THR A 197 1.50 14.34 -15.02
N THR A 198 2.06 14.45 -16.22
CA THR A 198 2.37 13.32 -17.08
C THR A 198 3.84 13.29 -17.49
N PHE A 199 4.34 12.08 -17.74
CA PHE A 199 5.70 11.84 -18.18
C PHE A 199 5.66 10.82 -19.31
N LYS A 200 6.27 11.12 -20.46
CA LYS A 200 6.51 10.09 -21.47
C LYS A 200 7.64 9.18 -20.99
N VAL A 201 7.48 7.88 -21.14
CA VAL A 201 8.48 6.88 -20.76
C VAL A 201 9.07 6.26 -22.02
N ASN A 202 10.39 6.21 -22.12
CA ASN A 202 11.07 5.57 -23.24
C ASN A 202 11.23 4.05 -23.03
N GLY A 203 11.81 3.36 -24.02
CA GLY A 203 12.02 1.90 -23.96
C GLY A 203 12.95 1.42 -22.84
N ASP A 204 13.81 2.28 -22.30
CA ASP A 204 14.69 1.98 -21.17
C ASP A 204 14.02 2.27 -19.82
N GLY A 205 12.77 2.75 -19.84
CA GLY A 205 12.03 3.11 -18.65
C GLY A 205 12.38 4.49 -18.09
N GLU A 206 13.13 5.33 -18.82
CA GLU A 206 13.44 6.70 -18.39
C GLU A 206 12.25 7.62 -18.70
N PRO A 207 11.85 8.50 -17.75
CA PRO A 207 10.75 9.44 -17.94
C PRO A 207 11.24 10.78 -18.49
N SER A 208 10.40 11.45 -19.27
CA SER A 208 10.63 12.81 -19.75
C SER A 208 10.64 13.85 -18.61
N ALA A 209 10.83 15.13 -18.95
CA ALA A 209 10.45 16.22 -18.06
C ALA A 209 8.93 16.19 -17.76
N PRO A 210 8.48 16.72 -16.60
CA PRO A 210 7.06 16.75 -16.25
C PRO A 210 6.26 17.64 -17.21
N MET A 211 5.11 17.14 -17.62
CA MET A 211 4.09 17.89 -18.35
C MET A 211 2.86 17.99 -17.45
N ALA A 212 2.67 19.14 -16.79
CA ALA A 212 1.55 19.39 -15.89
C ALA A 212 0.42 20.12 -16.62
N GLN A 213 -0.81 19.67 -16.43
CA GLN A 213 -2.02 20.29 -16.96
C GLN A 213 -3.11 20.36 -15.89
N PRO A 214 -3.99 21.37 -15.93
CA PRO A 214 -5.12 21.46 -15.00
C PRO A 214 -6.02 20.21 -15.08
N SER A 215 -6.46 19.72 -13.91
CA SER A 215 -7.58 18.77 -13.83
C SER A 215 -8.90 19.45 -14.23
N ALA A 216 -9.94 18.66 -14.48
CA ALA A 216 -11.28 19.16 -14.81
C ALA A 216 -11.92 19.96 -13.66
N GLY A 217 -11.53 19.66 -12.43
CA GLY A 217 -11.96 20.29 -11.19
C GLY A 217 -10.88 20.20 -10.11
N MET A 218 -11.30 20.31 -8.85
CA MET A 218 -10.39 20.51 -7.72
C MET A 218 -10.08 19.21 -6.99
N THR A 219 -8.85 19.11 -6.48
CA THR A 219 -8.37 17.98 -5.66
C THR A 219 -8.50 16.64 -6.40
N PRO A 220 -7.87 16.47 -7.58
CA PRO A 220 -7.82 15.17 -8.23
C PRO A 220 -7.14 14.16 -7.30
N PHE A 221 -7.80 13.03 -7.03
CA PHE A 221 -7.34 12.04 -6.07
C PHE A 221 -6.97 10.74 -6.78
N GLY A 222 -7.96 9.88 -7.02
CA GLY A 222 -7.78 8.60 -7.67
C GLY A 222 -8.15 8.66 -9.14
N PHE A 223 -7.60 7.77 -9.94
CA PHE A 223 -7.95 7.62 -11.34
C PHE A 223 -7.80 6.18 -11.83
N ALA A 224 -8.46 5.89 -12.95
CA ALA A 224 -8.33 4.63 -13.66
C ALA A 224 -8.42 4.86 -15.17
N PHE A 225 -7.80 3.97 -15.94
CA PHE A 225 -7.93 3.95 -17.39
C PHE A 225 -9.02 3.00 -17.84
N ARG A 226 -9.80 3.43 -18.84
CA ARG A 226 -10.60 2.53 -19.67
C ARG A 226 -9.68 1.84 -20.70
N HIS A 227 -10.15 0.72 -21.25
CA HIS A 227 -9.43 -0.02 -22.29
C HIS A 227 -9.14 0.80 -23.56
N ASP A 228 -9.91 1.86 -23.83
CA ASP A 228 -9.69 2.77 -24.96
C ASP A 228 -8.70 3.91 -24.66
N GLY A 229 -8.02 3.86 -23.51
CA GLY A 229 -7.06 4.88 -23.08
C GLY A 229 -7.71 6.09 -22.41
N THR A 230 -9.04 6.14 -22.29
CA THR A 230 -9.72 7.24 -21.59
C THR A 230 -9.37 7.21 -20.10
N LEU A 231 -8.85 8.33 -19.59
CA LEU A 231 -8.57 8.54 -18.17
C LEU A 231 -9.84 8.99 -17.44
N LEU A 232 -10.25 8.27 -16.40
CA LEU A 232 -11.33 8.64 -15.50
C LEU A 232 -10.74 9.08 -14.17
N VAL A 233 -10.98 10.33 -13.76
CA VAL A 233 -10.42 10.91 -12.54
C VAL A 233 -11.54 11.16 -11.53
N SER A 234 -11.28 10.82 -10.27
CA SER A 234 -12.11 11.18 -9.13
C SER A 234 -11.55 12.44 -8.47
N GLU A 235 -12.44 13.38 -8.19
CA GLU A 235 -12.11 14.68 -7.61
C GLU A 235 -12.71 14.76 -6.21
N ALA A 236 -11.85 14.97 -5.21
CA ALA A 236 -12.19 14.85 -3.80
C ALA A 236 -12.35 16.23 -3.12
N PHE A 237 -12.79 17.24 -3.87
CA PHE A 237 -12.96 18.59 -3.34
C PHE A 237 -13.90 18.59 -2.12
N GLY A 238 -13.43 19.17 -1.01
CA GLY A 238 -14.16 19.20 0.26
C GLY A 238 -14.17 17.87 1.05
N GLY A 239 -13.42 16.86 0.60
CA GLY A 239 -13.19 15.63 1.35
C GLY A 239 -12.25 15.83 2.53
N ALA A 240 -12.31 14.94 3.52
CA ALA A 240 -11.35 14.92 4.63
C ALA A 240 -9.96 14.53 4.09
N THR A 241 -8.98 15.43 4.27
CA THR A 241 -7.56 15.22 3.96
C THR A 241 -6.83 14.58 5.13
#